data_AF-A0A353GWI8-F1
#
_entry.id   AF-A0A353GWI8-F1
#
_cell.length_a   1.000
_cell.length_b   1.000
_cell.length_c   1.000
_cell.angle_alpha   90.00
_cell.angle_beta   90.00
_cell.angle_gamma   90.00
#
_symmetry.space_group_name_H-M   'P 1'
#
loop_
_entity.id
_entity.type
_entity.pdbx_description
1 polymer ?
#
loop_
_entity_poly.entity_id
_entity_poly.type
_entity_poly.pdbx_seq_one_letter_code
_entity_poly.pdbx_strand_id
1 'polypeptide(L)'
;MAFYNKGPEWNRTWDNVERRSIALAAINVDKAYLKNCIFLGEQDTMYLRSGRQYFENGYIEGEVDFICGGATSFFNNCHIYSLAYKEGGYITLAAYRIRMAWALTMVMALRIVS
;
A
#
# COMPACT_ATOMS: atom_id res chain seq x y z
N MET A 1 7.05 14.33 -5.23
CA MET A 1 8.13 13.39 -5.60
C MET A 1 7.51 12.04 -5.93
N ALA A 2 7.97 11.35 -6.97
CA ALA A 2 7.44 10.04 -7.35
C ALA A 2 8.45 8.93 -7.00
N PHE A 3 7.96 7.88 -6.34
CA PHE A 3 8.65 6.63 -6.08
C PHE A 3 7.93 5.56 -6.88
N TYR A 4 8.63 4.95 -7.83
CA TYR A 4 8.05 3.92 -8.66
C TYR A 4 8.98 2.72 -8.67
N ASN A 5 8.40 1.55 -8.48
CA ASN A 5 9.04 0.28 -8.71
C ASN A 5 8.03 -0.55 -9.48
N LYS A 6 8.13 -0.60 -10.80
CA LYS A 6 7.32 -1.48 -11.67
C LYS A 6 8.23 -2.57 -12.20
N GLY A 7 8.62 -3.46 -11.30
CA GLY A 7 9.53 -4.58 -11.60
C GLY A 7 9.16 -5.46 -12.80
N PRO A 8 7.87 -5.58 -13.26
CA PRO A 8 7.56 -6.60 -14.27
C PRO A 8 6.64 -6.17 -15.43
N GLU A 9 6.74 -4.95 -15.97
CA GLU A 9 6.18 -4.70 -17.32
C GLU A 9 6.76 -5.70 -18.36
N TRP A 10 8.00 -6.15 -18.13
CA TRP A 10 8.70 -7.19 -18.88
C TRP A 10 8.26 -8.65 -18.58
N ASN A 11 7.55 -8.88 -17.46
CA ASN A 11 7.35 -10.21 -16.90
C ASN A 11 5.93 -10.76 -17.03
N ARG A 12 5.03 -10.07 -17.74
CA ARG A 12 3.73 -10.62 -18.13
C ARG A 12 3.84 -11.83 -19.07
N THR A 13 5.05 -12.15 -19.52
CA THR A 13 5.39 -13.26 -20.42
C THR A 13 5.94 -14.50 -19.71
N TRP A 14 6.26 -14.44 -18.41
CA TRP A 14 6.84 -15.57 -17.66
C TRP A 14 6.04 -15.83 -16.38
N ASP A 15 5.24 -16.89 -16.40
CA ASP A 15 4.23 -17.25 -15.39
C ASP A 15 4.77 -17.63 -13.99
N ASN A 16 6.01 -17.26 -13.61
CA ASN A 16 6.62 -17.69 -12.34
C ASN A 16 7.60 -16.69 -11.71
N VAL A 17 7.53 -15.39 -12.02
CA VAL A 17 8.42 -14.41 -11.38
C VAL A 17 7.68 -13.62 -10.30
N GLU A 18 8.34 -13.46 -9.16
CA GLU A 18 7.88 -12.67 -8.02
C GLU A 18 7.49 -11.25 -8.47
N ARG A 19 6.23 -10.87 -8.25
CA ARG A 19 5.67 -9.55 -8.66
C ARG A 19 5.82 -8.46 -7.59
N ARG A 20 6.54 -8.77 -6.51
CA ARG A 20 6.81 -7.82 -5.43
C ARG A 20 7.61 -6.64 -5.97
N SER A 21 7.08 -5.46 -5.73
CA SER A 21 7.60 -4.24 -6.32
C SER A 21 7.43 -3.09 -5.34
N ILE A 22 8.23 -3.18 -4.27
CA ILE A 22 8.22 -2.23 -3.16
C ILE A 22 8.78 -0.89 -3.64
N ALA A 23 7.93 0.12 -3.72
CA ALA A 23 8.30 1.51 -4.00
C ALA A 23 8.72 2.26 -2.72
N LEU A 24 8.19 1.86 -1.56
CA LEU A 24 8.58 2.38 -0.26
C LEU A 24 8.68 1.26 0.78
N ALA A 25 9.83 1.15 1.43
CA ALA A 25 10.02 0.30 2.61
C ALA A 25 10.30 1.17 3.84
N ALA A 26 9.34 1.26 4.77
CA ALA A 26 9.51 1.94 6.05
C ALA A 26 9.71 0.89 7.15
N ILE A 27 10.96 0.43 7.28
CA ILE A 27 11.39 -0.60 8.24
C ILE A 27 12.02 0.09 9.45
N ASN A 28 11.48 -0.11 10.65
CA ASN A 28 11.98 0.47 11.90
C ASN A 28 11.95 2.00 11.94
N VAL A 29 10.92 2.61 11.34
CA VAL A 29 10.72 4.07 11.34
C VAL A 29 9.67 4.44 12.39
N ASP A 30 10.03 5.12 13.48
CA ASP A 30 9.05 5.54 14.51
C ASP A 30 8.09 6.63 14.01
N LYS A 31 8.59 7.62 13.27
CA LYS A 31 7.78 8.71 12.71
C LYS A 31 8.17 8.99 11.27
N ALA A 32 7.20 8.91 10.36
CA ALA A 32 7.34 9.30 8.98
C ALA A 32 6.28 10.34 8.59
N TYR A 33 6.68 11.37 7.84
CA TYR A 33 5.76 12.33 7.23
C TYR A 33 6.12 12.51 5.75
N LEU A 34 5.20 12.18 4.85
CA LEU A 34 5.39 12.27 3.42
C LEU A 34 4.25 13.06 2.79
N LYS A 35 4.57 14.17 2.11
CA LYS A 35 3.60 15.07 1.48
C LYS A 35 3.87 15.22 -0.02
N ASN A 36 2.80 15.26 -0.82
CA ASN A 36 2.88 15.41 -2.27
C ASN A 36 3.74 14.31 -2.91
N CYS A 37 3.58 13.08 -2.42
CA CYS A 37 4.31 11.89 -2.86
C CYS A 37 3.42 10.98 -3.70
N ILE A 38 4.02 10.37 -4.72
CA ILE A 38 3.37 9.38 -5.59
C ILE A 38 4.11 8.05 -5.36
N PHE A 39 3.38 6.96 -5.10
CA PHE A 39 3.91 5.61 -4.92
C PHE A 39 3.24 4.67 -5.93
N LEU A 40 4.04 4.12 -6.85
CA LEU A 40 3.55 3.25 -7.93
C LEU A 40 4.23 1.89 -7.87
N GLY A 41 3.44 0.82 -7.85
CA GLY A 41 3.93 -0.55 -7.94
C GLY A 41 2.83 -1.55 -8.29
N GLU A 42 3.10 -2.83 -8.10
CA GLU A 42 2.16 -3.94 -8.24
C GLU A 42 1.91 -4.55 -6.85
N GLN A 43 2.56 -5.68 -6.52
CA GLN A 43 2.45 -6.31 -5.21
C GLN A 43 3.37 -5.65 -4.18
N ASP A 44 2.89 -5.45 -2.95
CA ASP A 44 3.66 -4.89 -1.82
C ASP A 44 4.24 -3.48 -2.08
N THR A 45 3.54 -2.64 -2.87
CA THR A 45 4.02 -1.28 -3.26
C THR A 45 4.54 -0.44 -2.08
N MET A 46 3.87 -0.48 -0.94
CA MET A 46 4.28 0.19 0.29
C MET A 46 4.36 -0.82 1.44
N TYR A 47 5.58 -1.16 1.86
CA TYR A 47 5.82 -2.00 3.03
C TYR A 47 6.09 -1.16 4.29
N LEU A 48 5.04 -0.93 5.06
CA LEU A 48 5.01 -0.06 6.25
C LEU A 48 5.09 -0.92 7.51
N ARG A 49 6.31 -1.33 7.90
CA ARG A 49 6.50 -2.41 8.88
C ARG A 49 6.20 -1.99 10.32
N SER A 50 6.60 -0.79 10.74
CA SER A 50 6.46 -0.34 12.13
C SER A 50 6.40 1.18 12.27
N GLY A 51 5.99 1.63 13.47
CA GLY A 51 5.89 3.03 13.87
C GLY A 51 4.65 3.76 13.39
N ARG A 52 4.71 5.09 13.37
CA ARG A 52 3.62 6.02 13.03
C ARG A 52 3.95 6.75 11.74
N GLN A 53 3.06 6.67 10.77
CA GLN A 53 3.33 7.18 9.44
C GLN A 53 2.16 8.05 8.98
N TYR A 54 2.46 9.22 8.43
CA TYR A 54 1.47 10.17 7.94
C TYR A 54 1.78 10.53 6.50
N PHE A 55 0.82 10.29 5.61
CA PHE A 55 0.90 10.60 4.19
C PHE A 55 -0.12 11.70 3.88
N GLU A 56 0.27 12.73 3.13
CA GLU A 56 -0.59 13.88 2.81
C GLU A 56 -0.56 14.22 1.32
N ASN A 57 -1.72 14.48 0.72
CA ASN A 57 -1.84 14.95 -0.67
C ASN A 57 -1.08 14.06 -1.67
N GLY A 58 -1.16 12.75 -1.45
CA GLY A 58 -0.39 11.76 -2.21
C GLY A 58 -1.22 10.93 -3.17
N TYR A 59 -0.54 10.12 -3.97
CA TYR A 59 -1.16 9.10 -4.81
C TYR A 59 -0.46 7.76 -4.56
N ILE A 60 -1.23 6.69 -4.39
CA ILE A 60 -0.74 5.33 -4.19
C ILE A 60 -1.48 4.43 -5.17
N GLU A 61 -0.78 3.63 -5.96
CA GLU A 61 -1.40 2.56 -6.74
C GLU A 61 -0.67 1.22 -6.60
N GLY A 62 -1.44 0.14 -6.70
CA GLY A 62 -0.91 -1.21 -6.90
C GLY A 62 -1.99 -2.26 -7.06
N GLU A 63 -1.57 -3.52 -7.21
CA GLU A 63 -2.45 -4.64 -7.57
C GLU A 63 -2.89 -5.45 -6.34
N VAL A 64 -1.92 -6.08 -5.66
CA VAL A 64 -2.16 -7.03 -4.56
C VAL A 64 -1.40 -6.56 -3.33
N ASP A 65 -2.09 -6.39 -2.20
CA ASP A 65 -1.46 -6.04 -0.92
C ASP A 65 -0.52 -4.81 -1.01
N PHE A 66 -0.87 -3.87 -1.88
CA PHE A 66 0.03 -2.81 -2.28
C PHE A 66 0.27 -1.77 -1.17
N ILE A 67 -0.48 -1.84 -0.07
CA ILE A 67 -0.12 -1.23 1.21
C ILE A 67 -0.16 -2.35 2.26
N CYS A 68 0.99 -2.72 2.80
CA CYS A 68 1.13 -3.86 3.70
C CYS A 68 2.09 -3.57 4.85
N GLY A 69 2.01 -4.38 5.91
CA GLY A 69 2.87 -4.26 7.10
C GLY A 69 2.12 -4.02 8.40
N GLY A 70 2.84 -3.55 9.41
CA GLY A 70 2.40 -3.45 10.81
C GLY A 70 2.39 -2.03 11.40
N ALA A 71 2.67 -1.00 10.60
CA ALA A 71 2.72 0.37 11.07
C ALA A 71 1.32 0.95 11.31
N THR A 72 1.21 1.88 12.27
CA THR A 72 0.04 2.76 12.40
C THR A 72 0.17 3.87 11.37
N SER A 73 -0.60 3.78 10.28
CA SER A 73 -0.48 4.70 9.14
C SER A 73 -1.77 5.50 8.94
N PHE A 74 -1.62 6.78 8.62
CA PHE A 74 -2.73 7.68 8.29
C PHE A 74 -2.50 8.33 6.92
N PHE A 75 -3.54 8.34 6.09
CA PHE A 75 -3.52 8.87 4.73
C PHE A 75 -4.51 10.05 4.64
N ASN A 76 -3.99 11.27 4.63
CA ASN A 76 -4.77 12.49 4.54
C ASN A 76 -4.83 13.00 3.10
N ASN A 77 -6.03 13.11 2.52
CA ASN A 77 -6.21 13.59 1.15
C ASN A 77 -5.31 12.85 0.13
N CYS A 78 -5.12 11.54 0.33
CA CYS A 78 -4.41 10.69 -0.60
C CYS A 78 -5.40 9.99 -1.53
N HIS A 79 -5.03 9.87 -2.80
CA HIS A 79 -5.71 8.98 -3.73
C HIS A 79 -5.09 7.58 -3.61
N ILE A 80 -5.90 6.56 -3.34
CA ILE A 80 -5.48 5.16 -3.26
C ILE A 80 -6.20 4.40 -4.37
N TYR A 81 -5.46 3.92 -5.37
CA TYR A 81 -6.00 3.33 -6.59
C TYR A 81 -5.60 1.85 -6.71
N SER A 82 -6.58 0.95 -6.72
CA SER A 82 -6.34 -0.47 -6.97
C SER A 82 -6.30 -0.73 -8.47
N LEU A 83 -5.18 -1.24 -8.95
CA LEU A 83 -5.04 -1.73 -10.31
C LEU A 83 -5.78 -3.07 -10.46
N ALA A 84 -6.40 -3.27 -11.63
CA ALA A 84 -7.15 -4.50 -11.91
C ALA A 84 -6.20 -5.69 -12.09
N TYR A 85 -6.30 -6.68 -11.20
CA TYR A 85 -5.58 -7.94 -11.31
C TYR A 85 -6.48 -9.03 -11.90
N LYS A 86 -5.97 -9.78 -12.89
CA LYS A 86 -6.74 -10.77 -13.68
C LYS A 86 -7.39 -11.89 -12.83
N GLU A 87 -6.87 -12.14 -11.63
CA GLU A 87 -7.34 -13.21 -10.74
C GLU A 87 -8.03 -12.65 -9.47
N GLY A 88 -8.29 -11.34 -9.42
CA GLY A 88 -8.86 -10.64 -8.26
C GLY A 88 -7.80 -10.00 -7.37
N GLY A 89 -7.83 -8.67 -7.23
CA GLY A 89 -6.91 -7.91 -6.37
C GLY A 89 -7.47 -7.70 -4.96
N TYR A 90 -6.59 -7.76 -3.95
CA TYR A 90 -6.92 -7.38 -2.57
C TYR A 90 -6.26 -6.04 -2.24
N ILE A 91 -7.04 -5.08 -1.74
CA ILE A 91 -6.58 -3.72 -1.46
C ILE A 91 -5.64 -3.69 -0.23
N THR A 92 -5.82 -4.56 0.77
CA THR A 92 -4.95 -4.59 1.96
C THR A 92 -5.00 -5.91 2.74
N LEU A 93 -3.85 -6.50 3.06
CA LEU A 93 -3.66 -7.49 4.13
C LEU A 93 -3.05 -6.82 5.37
N ALA A 94 -3.85 -6.69 6.44
CA ALA A 94 -3.34 -6.35 7.77
C ALA A 94 -3.00 -7.64 8.54
N ALA A 95 -1.75 -7.82 8.96
CA ALA A 95 -1.32 -8.99 9.72
C ALA A 95 -1.70 -8.89 11.21
N TYR A 96 -3.00 -8.92 11.53
CA TYR A 96 -3.48 -9.11 12.91
C TYR A 96 -4.69 -10.06 12.95
N ARG A 97 -4.59 -11.07 13.83
CA ARG A 97 -5.63 -12.07 14.15
C ARG A 97 -6.88 -11.38 14.71
N ILE A 98 -8.01 -11.56 14.02
CA ILE A 98 -9.29 -10.93 14.35
C ILE A 98 -9.88 -11.54 15.63
N ARG A 99 -10.08 -10.71 16.66
CA ARG A 99 -11.14 -10.88 17.67
C ARG A 99 -11.86 -9.55 17.82
N MET A 100 -13.18 -9.64 17.75
CA MET A 100 -14.14 -8.54 17.62
C MET A 100 -14.08 -7.50 18.75
N ALA A 101 -14.74 -6.36 18.45
CA ALA A 101 -15.13 -5.24 19.30
C ALA A 101 -14.23 -3.99 19.21
N TRP A 102 -14.61 -3.07 18.32
CA TRP A 102 -14.45 -1.61 18.46
C TRP A 102 -13.03 -1.01 18.52
N ALA A 103 -12.02 -1.64 17.93
CA ALA A 103 -10.77 -0.96 17.58
C ALA A 103 -10.25 -1.45 16.22
N LEU A 104 -10.79 -0.91 15.14
CA LEU A 104 -10.11 -1.00 13.85
C LEU A 104 -9.10 0.15 13.82
N THR A 105 -7.83 -0.14 14.10
CA THR A 105 -6.72 0.77 13.75
C THR A 105 -6.54 0.74 12.23
N MET A 106 -7.50 1.37 11.56
CA MET A 106 -7.56 1.83 10.18
C MET A 106 -8.65 2.91 10.19
N VAL A 107 -8.29 4.16 10.47
CA VAL A 107 -9.22 5.27 10.29
C VAL A 107 -9.25 5.59 8.79
N MET A 108 -10.05 4.84 8.03
CA MET A 108 -10.43 5.16 6.65
C MET A 108 -11.86 5.71 6.68
N ALA A 109 -12.00 7.02 6.59
CA ALA A 109 -13.17 7.62 5.99
C ALA A 109 -12.89 7.73 4.50
N LEU A 110 -13.36 6.78 3.67
CA LEU A 110 -13.52 7.06 2.25
C LEU A 110 -14.67 6.26 1.64
N ARG A 111 -15.58 7.02 1.05
CA ARG A 111 -16.71 6.61 0.22
C ARG A 111 -16.17 5.90 -1.01
N ILE A 112 -16.55 4.64 -1.20
CA ILE A 112 -16.27 3.89 -2.42
C ILE A 112 -17.10 4.55 -3.54
N VAL A 113 -16.43 5.10 -4.55
CA VAL A 113 -17.07 5.37 -5.84
C VAL A 113 -16.61 4.25 -6.76
N SER A 114 -17.56 3.39 -7.11
CA SER A 114 -17.43 2.34 -8.13
C SER A 114 -17.27 2.92 -9.52
#